data_AF-A0A7Y6L5K2-F1
#
_entry.id   AF-A0A7Y6L5K2-F1
#
_cell.length_a   1.000
_cell.length_b   1.000
_cell.length_c   1.000
_cell.angle_alpha   90.00
_cell.angle_beta   90.00
_cell.angle_gamma   90.00
#
_symmetry.space_group_name_H-M   'P 1'
#
loop_
_entity.id
_entity.type
_entity.pdbx_description
1 polymer ?
#
loop_
_entity_poly.entity_id
_entity_poly.type
_entity_poly.pdbx_seq_one_letter_code
_entity_poly.pdbx_strand_id
1 'polypeptide(L)'
;MTVSVEVDEYIERGIKTGFRRLRTAHLRPRKQESVIETVRRSILSYIDAEENEELTGWFWEFAADALVIAVGARSANRESRLKLDELHEYIEILAEYSNSFRHS
;
A
#
# COMPACT_ATOMS: atom_id res chain seq x y z
N MET A 1 6.23 10.96 -18.72
CA MET A 1 6.69 9.62 -18.28
C MET A 1 7.58 9.65 -17.02
N THR A 2 7.82 10.81 -16.39
CA THR A 2 8.74 10.94 -15.24
C THR A 2 8.10 10.64 -13.87
N VAL A 3 6.77 10.78 -13.76
CA VAL A 3 6.01 10.56 -12.51
C VAL A 3 6.08 9.10 -12.03
N SER A 4 6.11 8.14 -12.97
CA SER A 4 6.10 6.70 -12.64
C SER A 4 7.35 6.21 -11.90
N VAL A 5 8.53 6.76 -12.21
CA VAL A 5 9.80 6.31 -11.59
C VAL A 5 9.93 6.80 -10.16
N GLU A 6 9.48 8.04 -9.90
CA GLU A 6 9.56 8.62 -8.56
C GLU A 6 8.62 7.91 -7.58
N VAL A 7 7.37 7.61 -7.97
CA VAL A 7 6.39 6.91 -7.13
C VAL A 7 6.86 5.49 -6.76
N ASP A 8 7.51 4.79 -7.69
CA ASP A 8 7.94 3.41 -7.49
C ASP A 8 8.97 3.28 -6.34
N GLU A 9 9.86 4.26 -6.18
CA GLU A 9 10.81 4.31 -5.06
C GLU A 9 10.10 4.45 -3.70
N TYR A 10 9.06 5.28 -3.63
CA TYR A 10 8.25 5.45 -2.42
C TYR A 10 7.50 4.17 -2.08
N ILE A 11 6.88 3.52 -3.06
CA ILE A 11 6.23 2.22 -2.88
C ILE A 11 7.23 1.20 -2.31
N GLU A 12 8.45 1.14 -2.84
CA GLU A 12 9.48 0.22 -2.34
C GLU A 12 9.91 0.51 -0.90
N ARG A 13 10.07 1.80 -0.54
CA ARG A 13 10.35 2.20 0.85
C ARG A 13 9.22 1.77 1.77
N GLY A 14 7.97 2.00 1.37
CA GLY A 14 6.78 1.62 2.11
C GLY A 14 6.69 0.12 2.35
N ILE A 15 6.91 -0.67 1.29
CA ILE A 15 6.94 -2.13 1.37
C ILE A 15 7.98 -2.62 2.38
N LYS A 16 9.21 -2.08 2.33
CA LYS A 16 10.27 -2.43 3.28
C LYS A 16 9.88 -2.09 4.72
N THR A 17 9.23 -0.95 4.93
CA THR A 17 8.72 -0.52 6.24
C THR A 17 7.61 -1.44 6.75
N GLY A 18 6.64 -1.78 5.91
CA GLY A 18 5.54 -2.68 6.26
C GLY A 18 6.02 -4.07 6.68
N PHE A 19 6.96 -4.66 5.93
CA PHE A 19 7.55 -5.95 6.33
C PHE A 19 8.34 -5.86 7.63
N ARG A 20 9.02 -4.73 7.89
CA ARG A 20 9.69 -4.51 9.17
C ARG A 20 8.68 -4.50 10.32
N ARG A 21 7.52 -3.84 10.15
CA ARG A 21 6.45 -3.78 11.15
C ARG A 21 5.77 -5.13 11.36
N LEU A 22 5.48 -5.88 10.30
CA LEU A 22 4.99 -7.26 10.40
C LEU A 22 5.95 -8.14 11.20
N ARG A 23 7.25 -8.03 10.94
CA ARG A 23 8.28 -8.77 11.69
C ARG A 23 8.29 -8.40 13.17
N THR A 24 8.19 -7.11 13.51
CA THR A 24 8.06 -6.65 14.91
C THR A 24 6.80 -7.21 15.58
N ALA A 25 5.71 -7.31 14.83
CA ALA A 25 4.46 -7.92 15.29
C ALA A 25 4.46 -9.46 15.27
N HIS A 26 5.59 -10.11 14.96
CA HIS A 26 5.72 -11.56 14.83
C HIS A 26 4.80 -12.21 13.77
N LEU A 27 4.32 -11.42 12.81
CA LEU A 27 3.52 -11.89 11.67
C LEU A 27 4.44 -12.23 10.50
N ARG A 28 4.33 -13.47 10.00
CA ARG A 28 5.15 -13.97 8.89
C ARG A 28 4.26 -14.42 7.73
N PRO A 29 4.12 -13.61 6.67
CA PRO A 29 3.39 -14.00 5.48
C PRO A 29 4.00 -15.26 4.84
N ARG A 30 3.17 -16.18 4.36
CA ARG A 30 3.64 -17.45 3.75
C ARG A 30 4.45 -17.25 2.48
N LYS A 31 4.15 -16.20 1.71
CA LYS A 31 4.81 -15.83 0.45
C LYS A 31 4.98 -14.32 0.41
N GLN A 32 6.16 -13.83 0.81
CA GLN A 32 6.43 -12.39 0.79
C GLN A 32 6.31 -11.80 -0.62
N GLU A 33 6.80 -12.50 -1.63
CA GLU A 33 6.68 -12.08 -3.04
C GLU A 33 5.23 -11.83 -3.46
N SER A 34 4.30 -12.70 -3.05
CA SER A 34 2.89 -12.54 -3.36
C SER A 34 2.27 -11.31 -2.67
N VAL A 35 2.76 -10.94 -1.48
CA VAL A 35 2.32 -9.71 -0.80
C VAL A 35 2.87 -8.49 -1.56
N ILE A 36 4.15 -8.51 -1.94
CA ILE A 36 4.79 -7.44 -2.73
C ILE A 36 4.03 -7.21 -4.03
N GLU A 37 3.81 -8.27 -4.80
CA GLU A 37 3.09 -8.21 -6.08
C GLU A 37 1.68 -7.64 -5.91
N THR A 38 0.94 -8.12 -4.89
CA THR A 38 -0.42 -7.65 -4.62
C THR A 38 -0.43 -6.16 -4.29
N VAL A 39 0.47 -5.70 -3.41
CA VAL A 39 0.53 -4.29 -3.00
C VAL A 39 0.93 -3.40 -4.18
N ARG A 40 2.00 -3.74 -4.91
CA ARG A 40 2.43 -2.95 -6.08
C ARG A 40 1.33 -2.88 -7.12
N ARG A 41 0.73 -4.02 -7.48
CA ARG A 41 -0.34 -4.06 -8.48
C ARG A 41 -1.54 -3.22 -8.06
N SER A 42 -1.92 -3.25 -6.79
CA SER A 42 -3.11 -2.51 -6.31
C SER A 42 -2.86 -1.01 -6.34
N ILE A 43 -1.68 -0.55 -5.90
CA ILE A 43 -1.34 0.88 -5.95
C ILE A 43 -1.26 1.37 -7.40
N LEU A 44 -0.55 0.65 -8.28
CA LEU A 44 -0.42 1.07 -9.68
C LEU A 44 -1.78 1.04 -10.39
N SER A 45 -2.61 0.04 -10.11
CA SER A 45 -3.98 -0.01 -10.65
C SER A 45 -4.86 1.11 -10.14
N TYR A 46 -4.67 1.59 -8.92
CA TYR A 46 -5.38 2.74 -8.37
C TYR A 46 -4.93 4.03 -9.05
N ILE A 47 -3.61 4.23 -9.21
CA ILE A 47 -3.04 5.40 -9.90
C ILE A 47 -3.52 5.47 -11.35
N ASP A 48 -3.60 4.33 -12.04
CA ASP A 48 -4.07 4.26 -13.43
C ASP A 48 -5.58 4.52 -13.55
N ALA A 49 -6.36 4.24 -12.50
CA ALA A 49 -7.82 4.37 -12.49
C ALA A 49 -8.30 5.77 -12.07
N GLU A 50 -7.61 6.39 -11.12
CA GLU A 50 -7.95 7.72 -10.61
C GLU A 50 -7.16 8.80 -11.38
N GLU A 51 -7.86 9.65 -12.14
CA GLU A 51 -7.25 10.80 -12.80
C GLU A 51 -6.78 11.84 -11.77
N ASN A 52 -5.57 11.62 -11.23
CA ASN A 52 -4.72 12.62 -10.55
C ASN A 52 -5.40 13.45 -9.45
N GLU A 53 -5.73 12.84 -8.32
CA GLU A 53 -5.53 13.58 -7.08
C GLU A 53 -4.02 13.77 -6.87
N GLU A 54 -3.56 14.99 -6.55
CA GLU A 54 -2.14 15.33 -6.33
C GLU A 54 -1.59 14.70 -5.03
N LEU A 55 -1.58 13.37 -4.98
CA LEU A 55 -1.05 12.60 -3.87
C LEU A 55 0.48 12.57 -3.96
N THR A 56 1.12 12.97 -2.87
CA THR A 56 2.59 13.08 -2.81
C THR A 56 3.29 11.72 -2.81
N GLY A 57 4.57 11.68 -3.17
CA GLY A 57 5.39 10.48 -3.01
C GLY A 57 5.35 9.90 -1.58
N TRP A 58 5.38 10.76 -0.56
CA TRP A 58 5.24 10.32 0.85
C TRP A 58 3.93 9.58 1.12
N PHE A 59 2.83 10.00 0.49
CA PHE A 59 1.56 9.28 0.60
C PHE A 59 1.68 7.85 0.06
N TRP A 60 2.30 7.66 -1.10
CA TRP A 60 2.47 6.32 -1.68
C TRP A 60 3.37 5.41 -0.85
N GLU A 61 4.38 5.98 -0.18
CA GLU A 61 5.19 5.24 0.80
C GLU A 61 4.34 4.79 2.00
N PHE A 62 3.50 5.67 2.54
CA PHE A 62 2.60 5.36 3.64
C PHE A 62 1.52 4.33 3.25
N ALA A 63 0.90 4.48 2.08
CA ALA A 63 -0.09 3.54 1.57
C ALA A 63 0.51 2.15 1.36
N ALA A 64 1.71 2.06 0.77
CA ALA A 64 2.40 0.79 0.59
C ALA A 64 2.74 0.08 1.92
N ASP A 65 3.18 0.83 2.93
CA ASP A 65 3.38 0.31 4.29
C ASP A 65 2.08 -0.27 4.87
N ALA A 66 1.00 0.53 4.85
CA ALA A 66 -0.30 0.12 5.37
C ALA A 66 -0.86 -1.11 4.66
N LEU A 67 -0.79 -1.15 3.32
CA LEU A 67 -1.27 -2.28 2.53
C LEU A 67 -0.43 -3.55 2.75
N VAL A 68 0.89 -3.43 2.92
CA VAL A 68 1.73 -4.59 3.31
C VAL A 68 1.27 -5.14 4.65
N ILE A 69 0.97 -4.28 5.63
CA ILE A 69 0.45 -4.73 6.93
C ILE A 69 -0.87 -5.47 6.75
N ALA A 70 -1.83 -4.89 6.02
CA ALA A 70 -3.15 -5.50 5.81
C ALA A 70 -3.07 -6.85 5.06
N VAL A 71 -2.43 -6.87 3.89
CA VAL A 71 -2.29 -8.06 3.04
C VAL A 71 -1.41 -9.10 3.71
N GLY A 72 -0.30 -8.67 4.32
CA GLY A 72 0.66 -9.54 4.99
C GLY A 72 0.09 -10.18 6.26
N ALA A 73 -0.65 -9.43 7.07
CA ALA A 73 -1.32 -9.97 8.26
C ALA A 73 -2.34 -11.05 7.89
N ARG A 74 -3.21 -10.78 6.90
CA ARG A 74 -4.16 -11.78 6.40
C ARG A 74 -3.46 -13.03 5.86
N SER A 75 -2.38 -12.85 5.08
CA SER A 75 -1.56 -13.94 4.56
C SER A 75 -0.93 -14.80 5.69
N ALA A 76 -0.48 -14.17 6.78
CA ALA A 76 0.07 -14.86 7.95
C ALA A 76 -1.01 -15.64 8.71
N ASN A 77 -2.20 -15.05 8.89
CA ASN A 77 -3.33 -15.61 9.62
C ASN A 77 -4.13 -16.65 8.83
N ARG A 78 -3.83 -16.85 7.54
CA ARG A 78 -4.58 -17.73 6.63
C ARG A 78 -6.03 -17.28 6.40
N GLU A 79 -6.24 -15.98 6.44
CA GLU A 79 -7.52 -15.36 6.11
C GLU A 79 -7.71 -15.28 4.59
N SER A 80 -8.95 -15.00 4.15
CA SER A 80 -9.24 -14.75 2.75
C SER A 80 -8.43 -13.55 2.24
N ARG A 81 -7.95 -13.66 0.99
CA ARG A 81 -7.24 -12.54 0.35
C ARG A 81 -8.17 -11.34 0.22
N LEU A 82 -7.62 -10.15 0.42
CA LEU A 82 -8.29 -8.91 0.03
C LEU A 82 -8.41 -8.90 -1.49
N LYS A 83 -9.59 -8.52 -1.97
CA LYS A 83 -9.84 -8.27 -3.38
C LYS A 83 -9.31 -6.89 -3.76
N LEU A 84 -9.22 -6.64 -5.07
CA LEU A 84 -8.66 -5.39 -5.59
C LEU A 84 -9.52 -4.17 -5.22
N ASP A 85 -10.83 -4.30 -5.27
CA ASP A 85 -11.81 -3.29 -4.84
C ASP A 85 -11.66 -2.94 -3.35
N GLU A 86 -11.51 -3.93 -2.47
CA GLU A 86 -11.22 -3.69 -1.04
C GLU A 86 -9.90 -2.92 -0.85
N LEU A 87 -8.88 -3.21 -1.66
CA LEU A 87 -7.57 -2.55 -1.58
C LEU A 87 -7.63 -1.12 -2.12
N HIS A 88 -8.45 -0.85 -3.14
CA HIS A 88 -8.69 0.49 -3.65
C HIS A 88 -9.41 1.34 -2.59
N GLU A 89 -10.47 0.81 -1.96
CA GLU A 89 -11.17 1.48 -0.87
C GLU A 89 -10.21 1.83 0.29
N TYR A 90 -9.26 0.95 0.60
CA TYR A 90 -8.23 1.26 1.60
C TYR A 90 -7.35 2.44 1.19
N ILE A 91 -6.95 2.53 -0.08
CA ILE A 91 -6.12 3.64 -0.58
C ILE A 91 -6.93 4.94 -0.54
N GLU A 92 -8.19 4.91 -0.95
CA GLU A 92 -9.11 6.06 -0.94
C GLU A 92 -9.30 6.61 0.49
N ILE A 93 -9.60 5.74 1.46
CA ILE A 93 -9.72 6.12 2.88
C ILE A 93 -8.42 6.75 3.39
N LEU A 94 -7.25 6.20 3.03
CA LEU A 94 -5.97 6.77 3.42
C LEU A 94 -5.73 8.14 2.78
N ALA A 95 -6.17 8.34 1.53
CA ALA A 95 -6.07 9.60 0.81
C ALA A 95 -6.94 10.67 1.46
N GLU A 96 -8.21 10.36 1.73
CA GLU A 96 -9.14 11.24 2.45
C GLU A 96 -8.59 11.63 3.83
N TYR A 97 -8.09 10.65 4.59
CA TYR A 97 -7.47 10.88 5.89
C TYR A 97 -6.26 11.80 5.76
N SER A 98 -5.33 11.52 4.84
CA SER A 98 -4.14 12.34 4.58
C SER A 98 -4.50 13.79 4.22
N ASN A 99 -5.53 13.98 3.40
CA ASN A 99 -6.00 15.31 3.01
C ASN A 99 -6.67 16.06 4.17
N SER A 100 -7.39 15.37 5.06
CA SER A 100 -8.00 16.00 6.24
C SER A 100 -6.96 16.63 7.20
N PHE A 101 -5.77 16.03 7.34
CA PHE A 101 -4.67 16.59 8.15
C PHE A 101 -3.95 17.77 7.50
N ARG A 102 -4.01 17.92 6.17
CA ARG A 102 -3.45 19.08 5.48
C ARG A 102 -4.32 20.33 5.61
N HIS A 103 -5.60 20.17 5.92
CA HIS A 103 -6.57 21.25 6.01
C HIS A 103 -7.06 21.54 7.45
N SER A 104 -6.48 20.88 8.45
CA SER A 104 -6.68 21.14 9.89
C SER A 104 -5.61 22.04 10.48
#